data_AF-A0A933SBP0-F1
#
_entry.id   AF-A0A933SBP0-F1
#
_cell.length_a   1.000
_cell.length_b   1.000
_cell.length_c   1.000
_cell.angle_alpha   90.00
_cell.angle_beta   90.00
_cell.angle_gamma   90.00
#
_symmetry.space_group_name_H-M   'P 1'
#
loop_
_entity.id
_entity.type
_entity.pdbx_description
1 polymer ?
#
loop_
_entity_poly.entity_id
_entity_poly.type
_entity_poly.pdbx_seq_one_letter_code
_entity_poly.pdbx_strand_id
1 'polypeptide(L)'
;MSQTPDAPDHARREFLKLAGAAALAAALPPASQAFAQGAPAPAKKPAATTTPAPAATAPEAPAPPSQAAPAPPSQDALALAAVLRRRVKAQLTDAQWESIARDFDFDLSLGKRLRAIPFANADEPDVTFKA
;
A
#
# COMPACT_ATOMS: atom_id res chain seq x y z
N MET A 1 42.26 -16.46 -44.43
CA MET A 1 41.47 -15.54 -43.58
C MET A 1 40.69 -16.40 -42.60
N SER A 2 41.32 -16.78 -41.48
CA SER A 2 40.77 -17.71 -40.49
C SER A 2 40.05 -16.91 -39.41
N GLN A 3 38.74 -17.10 -39.25
CA GLN A 3 37.98 -16.54 -38.13
C GLN A 3 38.14 -17.46 -36.90
N THR A 4 38.63 -16.89 -35.81
CA THR A 4 38.65 -17.51 -34.48
C THR A 4 37.31 -17.19 -33.77
N PRO A 5 36.63 -18.16 -33.13
CA PRO A 5 35.35 -17.90 -32.49
C PRO A 5 35.51 -17.20 -31.14
N ASP A 6 34.55 -16.32 -30.89
CA ASP A 6 34.34 -15.44 -29.73
C ASP A 6 34.04 -16.26 -28.44
N ALA A 7 35.07 -16.85 -27.85
CA ALA A 7 34.99 -17.68 -26.65
C ALA A 7 34.66 -16.95 -25.31
N PRO A 8 35.05 -15.67 -25.07
CA PRO A 8 34.91 -15.09 -23.73
C PRO A 8 33.48 -14.65 -23.39
N ASP A 9 32.66 -14.30 -24.38
CA ASP A 9 31.31 -13.77 -24.15
C ASP A 9 30.30 -14.86 -23.77
N HIS A 10 30.48 -16.08 -24.29
CA HIS A 10 29.60 -17.19 -23.97
C HIS A 10 29.79 -17.68 -22.52
N ALA A 11 31.03 -17.68 -22.03
CA ALA A 11 31.37 -18.06 -20.67
C ALA A 11 30.82 -17.06 -19.62
N ARG A 12 30.85 -15.75 -19.93
CA ARG A 12 30.29 -14.70 -19.07
C ARG A 12 28.78 -14.82 -18.90
N ARG A 13 28.06 -15.13 -19.99
CA ARG A 13 26.60 -15.30 -19.97
C ARG A 13 26.18 -16.52 -19.16
N GLU A 14 26.88 -17.64 -19.28
CA GLU A 14 26.58 -18.84 -18.49
C GLU A 14 26.88 -18.64 -17.00
N PHE A 15 27.97 -17.94 -16.65
CA PHE A 15 28.26 -17.58 -15.27
C PHE A 15 27.19 -16.69 -14.64
N LEU A 16 26.72 -15.66 -15.36
CA LEU A 16 25.66 -14.77 -14.88
C LEU A 16 24.33 -15.49 -14.69
N LYS A 17 23.99 -16.45 -15.56
CA LYS A 17 22.79 -17.30 -15.39
C LYS A 17 22.88 -18.15 -14.12
N LEU A 18 24.05 -18.74 -13.87
CA LEU A 18 24.27 -19.58 -12.68
C LEU A 18 24.27 -18.76 -11.38
N ALA A 19 24.86 -17.57 -11.38
CA ALA A 19 24.85 -16.65 -10.24
C ALA A 19 23.45 -16.11 -9.91
N GLY A 20 22.63 -15.82 -10.93
CA GLY A 20 21.25 -15.37 -10.73
C GLY A 20 20.31 -16.43 -10.16
N ALA A 21 20.51 -17.71 -10.52
CA ALA A 21 19.68 -18.80 -10.02
C ALA A 21 19.91 -19.11 -8.53
N ALA A 22 21.13 -18.90 -8.01
CA ALA A 22 21.45 -19.13 -6.60
C ALA A 22 20.87 -18.03 -5.67
N ALA A 23 20.72 -16.80 -6.18
CA ALA A 23 20.22 -15.67 -5.38
C ALA A 23 18.70 -15.74 -5.09
N LEU A 24 17.93 -16.47 -5.91
CA LEU A 24 16.46 -16.54 -5.77
C LEU A 24 16.00 -17.54 -4.68
N ALA A 25 16.86 -18.45 -4.23
CA ALA A 25 16.51 -19.47 -3.24
C ALA A 25 16.60 -19.01 -1.77
N ALA A 26 17.21 -17.85 -1.49
CA ALA A 26 17.44 -17.37 -0.13
C ALA A 26 16.40 -16.36 0.38
N ALA A 27 15.36 -16.04 -0.41
CA ALA A 27 14.42 -14.95 -0.14
C ALA A 27 12.98 -15.39 0.18
N LEU A 28 12.76 -16.59 0.72
CA LEU A 28 11.47 -16.95 1.31
C LEU A 28 11.50 -16.75 2.83
N PRO A 29 10.84 -15.71 3.38
CA PRO A 29 10.53 -15.67 4.80
C PRO A 29 9.47 -16.75 5.13
N PRO A 30 9.57 -17.45 6.28
CA PRO A 30 8.48 -18.30 6.75
C PRO A 30 7.29 -17.43 7.14
N ALA A 31 6.15 -17.64 6.47
CA ALA A 31 4.88 -17.03 6.81
C ALA A 31 4.33 -17.65 8.11
N SER A 32 4.74 -17.12 9.26
CA SER A 32 4.08 -17.40 10.54
C SER A 32 2.78 -16.61 10.63
N GLN A 33 1.70 -17.14 10.05
CA GLN A 33 0.35 -16.64 10.32
C GLN A 33 -0.19 -17.27 11.60
N ALA A 34 -0.08 -16.50 12.68
CA ALA A 34 -0.81 -16.73 13.92
C ALA A 34 -2.30 -16.42 13.70
N PHE A 35 -3.14 -17.46 13.64
CA PHE A 35 -4.59 -17.32 13.77
C PHE A 35 -5.10 -18.07 15.00
N ALA A 36 -5.75 -17.29 15.86
CA ALA A 36 -6.86 -17.63 16.74
C ALA A 36 -6.70 -18.82 17.72
N GLN A 37 -6.52 -18.49 19.01
CA GLN A 37 -7.37 -19.06 20.05
C GLN A 37 -7.81 -17.96 21.00
N GLY A 38 -9.11 -17.67 20.96
CA GLY A 38 -9.77 -16.72 21.84
C GLY A 38 -9.62 -17.14 23.29
N ALA A 39 -9.25 -16.19 24.14
CA ALA A 39 -9.33 -16.35 25.58
C ALA A 39 -10.81 -16.51 25.99
N PRO A 40 -11.17 -17.52 26.81
CA PRO A 40 -12.48 -17.56 27.42
C PRO A 40 -12.59 -16.42 28.44
N ALA A 41 -13.65 -15.61 28.31
CA ALA A 41 -14.03 -14.60 29.29
C ALA A 41 -14.29 -15.26 30.66
N PRO A 42 -13.89 -14.64 31.79
CA PRO A 42 -14.17 -15.19 33.10
C PRO A 42 -15.66 -15.15 33.42
N ALA A 43 -16.17 -16.30 33.88
CA ALA A 43 -17.54 -16.54 34.29
C ALA A 43 -17.99 -15.53 35.36
N LYS A 44 -19.03 -14.74 35.05
CA LYS A 44 -19.78 -13.98 36.04
C LYS A 44 -20.73 -14.92 36.79
N LYS A 45 -20.63 -14.86 38.11
CA LYS A 45 -21.46 -15.49 39.16
C LYS A 45 -22.97 -15.34 38.86
N PRO A 46 -23.81 -16.37 39.09
CA PRO A 46 -25.24 -16.30 38.82
C PRO A 46 -25.94 -15.50 39.92
N ALA A 47 -26.72 -14.49 39.53
CA ALA A 47 -27.68 -13.80 40.39
C ALA A 47 -29.09 -14.05 39.83
N ALA A 48 -30.02 -14.18 40.77
CA ALA A 48 -31.30 -14.86 40.61
C ALA A 48 -32.35 -14.10 39.79
N THR A 49 -33.21 -14.90 39.17
CA THR A 49 -34.62 -14.71 38.80
C THR A 49 -35.26 -13.35 39.12
N THR A 50 -35.81 -12.69 38.09
CA THR A 50 -37.18 -12.13 38.11
C THR A 50 -37.81 -12.11 36.70
N THR A 51 -39.10 -12.42 36.70
CA THR A 51 -40.14 -12.58 35.67
C THR A 51 -40.33 -11.37 34.71
N PRO A 52 -40.93 -11.53 33.50
CA PRO A 52 -40.82 -10.57 32.40
C PRO A 52 -41.91 -9.49 32.38
N ALA A 53 -41.56 -8.31 31.87
CA ALA A 53 -42.45 -7.17 31.59
C ALA A 53 -41.92 -6.37 30.37
N PRO A 54 -42.77 -5.59 29.68
CA PRO A 54 -43.01 -5.73 28.23
C PRO A 54 -42.07 -4.93 27.32
N ALA A 55 -42.06 -5.35 26.05
CA ALA A 55 -41.26 -4.83 24.95
C ALA A 55 -41.34 -3.29 24.83
N ALA A 56 -40.20 -2.64 25.09
CA ALA A 56 -39.95 -1.28 24.64
C ALA A 56 -39.45 -1.36 23.18
N THR A 57 -40.16 -0.67 22.31
CA THR A 57 -39.82 -0.48 20.90
C THR A 57 -38.39 0.04 20.78
N ALA A 58 -37.49 -0.77 20.24
CA ALA A 58 -36.13 -0.35 19.96
C ALA A 58 -36.15 0.77 18.90
N PRO A 59 -35.40 1.87 19.07
CA PRO A 59 -35.20 2.84 18.01
C PRO A 59 -34.54 2.15 16.81
N GLU A 60 -35.06 2.41 15.60
CA GLU A 60 -34.44 1.99 14.35
C GLU A 60 -32.97 2.40 14.35
N ALA A 61 -32.09 1.42 14.15
CA ALA A 61 -30.67 1.68 13.94
C ALA A 61 -30.51 2.55 12.68
N PRO A 62 -29.70 3.62 12.72
CA PRO A 62 -29.48 4.46 11.55
C PRO A 62 -28.95 3.61 10.40
N ALA A 63 -29.58 3.74 9.23
CA ALA A 63 -29.12 3.09 8.02
C ALA A 63 -27.64 3.45 7.77
N PRO A 64 -26.79 2.48 7.33
CA PRO A 64 -25.40 2.77 7.03
C PRO A 64 -25.33 3.85 5.95
N PRO A 65 -24.40 4.82 6.06
CA PRO A 65 -24.26 5.86 5.06
C PRO A 65 -24.00 5.20 3.70
N SER A 66 -24.85 5.53 2.73
CA SER A 66 -24.65 5.14 1.34
C SER A 66 -23.29 5.68 0.89
N GLN A 67 -22.37 4.79 0.55
CA GLN A 67 -21.07 5.18 -0.01
C GLN A 67 -21.33 5.84 -1.35
N ALA A 68 -21.25 7.17 -1.37
CA ALA A 68 -21.20 7.93 -2.60
C ALA A 68 -20.04 7.42 -3.46
N ALA A 69 -20.28 7.23 -4.76
CA ALA A 69 -19.24 6.84 -5.69
C ALA A 69 -18.03 7.81 -5.58
N PRO A 70 -16.79 7.30 -5.66
CA PRO A 70 -15.60 8.15 -5.56
C PRO A 70 -15.65 9.26 -6.61
N ALA A 71 -15.36 10.49 -6.18
CA ALA A 71 -15.21 11.60 -7.10
C ALA A 71 -14.06 11.32 -8.09
N PRO A 72 -14.18 11.77 -9.35
CA PRO A 72 -13.09 11.62 -10.32
C PRO A 72 -11.85 12.43 -9.90
N PRO A 73 -10.63 11.97 -10.25
CA PRO A 73 -9.39 12.67 -9.92
C PRO A 73 -9.32 14.05 -10.61
N SER A 74 -8.62 15.00 -9.98
CA SER A 74 -8.44 16.34 -10.55
C SER A 74 -7.61 16.33 -11.85
N GLN A 75 -7.72 17.41 -12.63
CA GLN A 75 -6.96 17.56 -13.89
C GLN A 75 -5.44 17.56 -13.66
N ASP A 76 -4.97 18.16 -12.57
CA ASP A 76 -3.54 18.20 -12.22
C ASP A 76 -3.02 16.77 -11.97
N ALA A 77 -3.80 15.96 -11.26
CA ALA A 77 -3.46 14.57 -10.96
C ALA A 77 -3.40 13.70 -12.24
N LEU A 78 -4.36 13.89 -13.15
CA LEU A 78 -4.35 13.25 -14.47
C LEU A 78 -3.14 13.68 -15.32
N ALA A 79 -2.77 14.97 -15.28
CA ALA A 79 -1.59 15.47 -15.99
C ALA A 79 -0.29 14.84 -15.46
N LEU A 80 -0.15 14.70 -14.14
CA LEU A 80 1.00 14.03 -13.52
C LEU A 80 1.05 12.54 -13.90
N ALA A 81 -0.09 11.84 -13.86
CA ALA A 81 -0.19 10.46 -14.31
C ALA A 81 0.20 10.30 -15.79
N ALA A 82 -0.20 11.23 -16.66
CA ALA A 82 0.17 11.22 -18.08
C ALA A 82 1.68 11.40 -18.30
N VAL A 83 2.34 12.28 -17.53
CA VAL A 83 3.80 12.43 -17.57
C VAL A 83 4.49 11.13 -17.12
N LEU A 84 3.97 10.49 -16.06
CA LEU A 84 4.49 9.22 -15.58
C LEU A 84 4.33 8.12 -16.63
N ARG A 85 3.17 8.02 -17.27
CA ARG A 85 2.86 7.05 -18.35
C ARG A 85 3.81 7.18 -19.54
N ARG A 86 4.26 8.38 -19.87
CA ARG A 86 5.25 8.61 -20.93
C ARG A 86 6.67 8.18 -20.53
N ARG A 87 7.02 8.31 -19.26
CA ARG A 87 8.39 8.06 -18.77
C ARG A 87 8.62 6.62 -18.32
N VAL A 88 7.60 5.99 -17.76
CA VAL A 88 7.67 4.65 -17.21
C VAL A 88 7.34 3.64 -18.30
N LYS A 89 8.27 2.71 -18.57
CA LYS A 89 8.10 1.64 -19.57
C LYS A 89 7.25 0.47 -19.07
N ALA A 90 6.71 0.55 -17.86
CA ALA A 90 5.86 -0.49 -17.29
C ALA A 90 4.52 -0.53 -18.03
N GLN A 91 4.09 -1.75 -18.36
CA GLN A 91 2.77 -1.98 -18.91
C GLN A 91 1.76 -2.07 -17.77
N LEU A 92 1.21 -0.91 -17.41
CA LEU A 92 0.15 -0.78 -16.43
C LEU A 92 -1.20 -0.74 -17.15
N THR A 93 -2.22 -1.34 -16.54
CA THR A 93 -3.59 -1.27 -17.06
C THR A 93 -4.18 0.12 -16.86
N ASP A 94 -5.22 0.47 -17.62
CA ASP A 94 -5.87 1.79 -17.45
C ASP A 94 -6.48 1.95 -16.05
N ALA A 95 -6.97 0.86 -15.43
CA ALA A 95 -7.44 0.88 -14.05
C ALA A 95 -6.33 1.20 -13.03
N GLN A 96 -5.10 0.75 -13.28
CA GLN A 96 -3.95 1.09 -12.45
C GLN A 96 -3.53 2.54 -12.65
N TRP A 97 -3.56 3.05 -13.89
CA TRP A 97 -3.33 4.46 -14.16
C TRP A 97 -4.36 5.36 -13.46
N GLU A 98 -5.62 4.94 -13.43
CA GLU A 98 -6.68 5.64 -12.71
C GLU A 98 -6.45 5.62 -11.19
N SER A 99 -5.96 4.51 -10.65
CA SER A 99 -5.56 4.44 -9.23
C SER A 99 -4.42 5.42 -8.93
N ILE A 100 -3.39 5.44 -9.77
CA ILE A 100 -2.24 6.36 -9.63
C ILE A 100 -2.70 7.83 -9.70
N ALA A 101 -3.63 8.15 -10.60
CA ALA A 101 -4.20 9.49 -10.68
C ALA A 101 -4.96 9.85 -9.38
N ARG A 102 -5.69 8.92 -8.78
CA ARG A 102 -6.34 9.15 -7.47
C ARG A 102 -5.34 9.33 -6.33
N ASP A 103 -4.24 8.57 -6.34
CA ASP A 103 -3.18 8.72 -5.34
C ASP A 103 -2.52 10.10 -5.45
N PHE A 104 -2.23 10.56 -6.67
CA PHE A 104 -1.73 11.92 -6.89
C PHE A 104 -2.71 12.99 -6.42
N ASP A 105 -4.01 12.80 -6.61
CA ASP A 105 -5.01 13.76 -6.15
C ASP A 105 -5.00 13.88 -4.62
N PHE A 106 -4.91 12.75 -3.93
CA PHE A 106 -4.74 12.72 -2.47
C PHE A 106 -3.45 13.43 -2.04
N ASP A 107 -2.31 13.10 -2.66
CA ASP A 107 -1.00 13.68 -2.33
C ASP A 107 -0.95 15.19 -2.59
N LEU A 108 -1.55 15.66 -3.69
CA LEU A 108 -1.66 17.08 -3.98
C LEU A 108 -2.53 17.80 -2.95
N SER A 109 -3.62 17.16 -2.50
CA SER A 109 -4.46 17.71 -1.44
C SER A 109 -3.70 17.80 -0.11
N LEU A 110 -2.91 16.79 0.22
CA LEU A 110 -2.08 16.74 1.41
C LEU A 110 -0.97 17.80 1.33
N GLY A 111 -0.29 17.92 0.19
CA GLY A 111 0.74 18.93 -0.05
C GLY A 111 0.20 20.36 0.09
N LYS A 112 -1.02 20.63 -0.38
CA LYS A 112 -1.69 21.93 -0.16
C LYS A 112 -1.91 22.21 1.33
N ARG A 113 -2.26 21.19 2.12
CA ARG A 113 -2.42 21.32 3.58
C ARG A 113 -1.08 21.51 4.28
N LEU A 114 -0.04 20.77 3.91
CA LEU A 114 1.30 20.90 4.48
C LEU A 114 1.91 22.27 4.18
N ARG A 115 1.67 22.82 2.99
CA ARG A 115 2.12 24.17 2.62
C ARG A 115 1.50 25.27 3.47
N ALA A 116 0.34 25.02 4.08
CA ALA A 116 -0.30 25.97 4.99
C ALA A 116 0.37 26.00 6.38
N ILE A 117 1.23 25.03 6.69
CA ILE A 117 1.98 24.98 7.95
C ILE A 117 3.18 25.94 7.82
N PRO A 118 3.33 26.93 8.73
CA PRO A 118 4.49 27.79 8.72
C PRO A 118 5.72 27.04 9.24
N PHE A 119 6.79 27.06 8.45
CA PHE A 119 8.11 26.58 8.87
C PHE A 119 9.08 27.74 8.85
N ALA A 120 9.94 27.83 9.87
CA ALA A 120 11.07 28.75 9.88
C ALA A 120 12.21 28.15 9.04
N ASN A 121 13.07 28.99 8.46
CA ASN A 121 14.26 28.51 7.74
C ASN A 121 15.24 27.75 8.65
N ALA A 122 15.10 27.88 9.97
CA ALA A 122 15.89 27.16 10.97
C ALA A 122 15.26 25.81 11.39
N ASP A 123 14.07 25.46 10.88
CA ASP A 123 13.46 24.16 11.14
C ASP A 123 14.21 23.08 10.34
N GLU A 124 15.01 22.29 11.05
CA GLU A 124 15.76 21.18 10.48
C GLU A 124 14.88 19.94 10.31
N PRO A 125 15.19 19.05 9.34
CA PRO A 125 14.54 17.76 9.26
C PRO A 125 14.85 16.94 10.53
N ASP A 126 13.88 16.13 10.96
CA ASP A 126 14.00 15.28 12.15
C ASP A 126 15.22 14.35 12.10
N VAL A 127 15.65 13.98 10.89
CA VAL A 127 16.86 13.18 10.65
C VAL A 127 17.82 13.94 9.73
N THR A 128 18.99 14.28 10.27
CA THR A 128 20.13 14.83 9.54
C THR A 128 21.27 13.79 9.47
N PHE A 129 21.85 13.59 8.29
CA PHE A 129 23.06 12.77 8.14
C PHE A 129 24.31 13.62 8.42
N LYS A 130 25.25 13.08 9.21
CA LYS A 130 26.57 13.67 9.45
C LYS A 130 27.63 12.85 8.73
N ALA A 131 28.64 13.54 8.18
CA ALA A 131 29.73 12.96 7.41
C ALA A 131 30.76 12.25 8.30
#